data_AF-A0A6D2HR29-F1
#
_entry.id   AF-A0A6D2HR29-F1
#
_cell.length_a   1.000
_cell.length_b   1.000
_cell.length_c   1.000
_cell.angle_alpha   90.00
_cell.angle_beta   90.00
_cell.angle_gamma   90.00
#
_symmetry.space_group_name_H-M   'P 1'
#
loop_
_entity.id
_entity.type
_entity.pdbx_description
1 polymer ?
#
loop_
_entity_poly.entity_id
_entity_poly.type
_entity_poly.pdbx_seq_one_letter_code
_entity_poly.pdbx_strand_id
1 'polypeptide(L)'
;MRHISILQIPSNSEAHSTKLRWLAYGPRHTTQSHTGFVINGHRFQIDAVKRKTQNSGVTYEAFSICRSTARDTRLEADIVGYYGVIKEILLLDYHMFSVPVFKFTWANAGNGVKEEDGFPLKTSI
;
A
#
# COMPACT_ATOMS: atom_id res chain seq x y z
N MET A 1 2.66 -10.62 30.49
CA MET A 1 3.20 -10.43 29.12
C MET A 1 2.69 -11.59 28.27
N ARG A 2 1.74 -11.35 27.35
CA ARG A 2 1.17 -12.42 26.52
C ARG A 2 2.13 -12.68 25.36
N HIS A 3 2.70 -13.87 25.34
CA HIS A 3 3.50 -14.39 24.23
C HIS A 3 2.58 -14.49 23.01
N ILE A 4 2.76 -13.61 22.02
CA ILE A 4 2.10 -13.77 20.72
C ILE A 4 2.82 -14.93 20.05
N SER A 5 2.28 -16.13 20.20
CA SER A 5 2.67 -17.26 19.37
C SER A 5 2.31 -16.89 17.94
N ILE A 6 3.29 -16.51 17.13
CA ILE A 6 3.13 -16.51 15.67
C ILE A 6 2.69 -17.93 15.34
N LEU A 7 1.48 -18.10 14.82
CA LEU A 7 1.00 -19.39 14.34
C LEU A 7 1.89 -19.79 13.17
N GLN A 8 2.98 -20.51 13.46
CA GLN A 8 3.88 -21.04 12.45
C GLN A 8 3.11 -22.11 11.71
N ILE A 9 2.73 -21.80 10.47
CA ILE A 9 2.20 -22.79 9.55
C ILE A 9 3.35 -23.74 9.20
N PRO A 10 3.22 -25.05 9.51
CA PRO A 10 4.24 -26.02 9.15
C PRO A 10 4.49 -26.01 7.64
N SER A 11 5.77 -26.07 7.26
CA SER A 11 6.18 -26.03 5.87
C SER A 11 5.72 -27.25 5.06
N ASN A 12 5.08 -28.26 5.67
CA ASN A 12 4.50 -29.46 5.07
C ASN A 12 3.00 -29.63 5.39
N SER A 13 2.31 -28.56 5.81
CA SER A 13 0.88 -28.63 6.11
C SER A 13 0.06 -28.88 4.84
N GLU A 14 -0.68 -29.98 4.81
CA GLU A 14 -1.64 -30.31 3.75
C GLU A 14 -2.98 -29.59 3.93
N ALA A 15 -3.21 -28.99 5.11
CA ALA A 15 -4.44 -28.24 5.40
C ALA A 15 -4.45 -26.84 4.75
N HIS A 16 -3.32 -26.38 4.20
CA HIS A 16 -3.14 -25.01 3.72
C HIS A 16 -2.59 -24.99 2.31
N SER A 17 -2.99 -23.98 1.54
CA SER A 17 -2.46 -23.80 0.19
C SER A 17 -0.96 -23.53 0.22
N THR A 18 -0.25 -24.03 -0.80
CA THR A 18 1.18 -23.79 -1.00
C THR A 18 1.53 -22.30 -0.93
N LYS A 19 0.68 -21.43 -1.54
CA LYS A 19 0.88 -19.99 -1.51
C LYS A 19 0.83 -19.41 -0.09
N LEU A 20 -0.16 -19.84 0.72
CA LEU A 20 -0.30 -19.39 2.11
C LEU A 20 0.88 -19.85 2.98
N ARG A 21 1.38 -21.07 2.75
CA ARG A 21 2.60 -21.60 3.41
C ARG A 21 3.83 -20.73 3.13
N TRP A 22 4.05 -20.36 1.87
CA TRP A 22 5.17 -19.49 1.50
C TRP A 22 5.02 -18.07 2.06
N LEU A 23 3.80 -17.51 2.05
CA LEU A 23 3.54 -16.21 2.70
C LEU A 23 3.87 -16.23 4.19
N ALA A 24 3.50 -17.30 4.90
CA ALA A 24 3.77 -17.46 6.33
C ALA A 24 5.25 -17.73 6.64
N TYR A 25 5.96 -18.40 5.73
CA TYR A 25 7.40 -18.62 5.84
C TYR A 25 8.19 -17.30 5.73
N GLY A 26 7.70 -16.39 4.89
CA GLY A 26 8.30 -15.08 4.66
C GLY A 26 9.12 -15.01 3.37
N PRO A 27 9.46 -13.80 2.92
CA PRO A 27 10.27 -13.59 1.73
C PRO A 27 11.75 -13.89 2.01
N ARG A 28 12.51 -14.14 0.95
CA ARG A 28 13.97 -14.22 1.03
C ARG A 28 14.55 -12.89 1.48
N HIS A 29 15.71 -12.94 2.12
CA HIS A 29 16.43 -11.76 2.62
C HIS A 29 17.15 -10.97 1.50
N THR A 30 16.55 -10.95 0.32
CA THR A 30 17.01 -10.27 -0.90
C THR A 30 15.80 -9.65 -1.57
N THR A 31 15.90 -8.38 -1.95
CA THR A 31 14.83 -7.65 -2.63
C THR A 31 15.40 -6.92 -3.84
N GLN A 32 14.57 -6.74 -4.87
CA GLN A 32 14.92 -5.97 -6.05
C GLN A 32 14.14 -4.66 -6.04
N SER A 33 14.84 -3.53 -6.21
CA SER A 33 14.20 -2.22 -6.33
C SER A 33 13.93 -1.88 -7.80
N HIS A 34 12.80 -1.24 -8.04
CA HIS A 34 12.37 -0.83 -9.37
C HIS A 34 11.99 0.64 -9.41
N THR A 35 12.32 1.31 -10.51
CA THR A 35 11.95 2.71 -10.76
C THR A 35 10.54 2.84 -11.36
N GLY A 36 10.00 1.75 -11.90
CA GLY A 36 8.62 1.66 -12.34
C GLY A 36 8.14 0.21 -12.42
N PHE A 37 6.83 0.03 -12.35
CA PHE A 37 6.19 -1.29 -12.31
C PHE A 37 4.84 -1.25 -13.01
N VAL A 38 4.47 -2.31 -13.72
CA VAL A 38 3.16 -2.45 -14.36
C VAL A 38 2.35 -3.49 -13.60
N ILE A 39 1.22 -3.09 -13.05
CA ILE A 39 0.26 -3.99 -12.40
C ILE A 39 -1.14 -3.71 -12.96
N ASN A 40 -1.86 -4.77 -13.31
CA ASN A 40 -3.21 -4.68 -13.90
C ASN A 40 -3.28 -3.75 -15.14
N GLY A 41 -2.21 -3.66 -15.94
CA GLY A 41 -2.14 -2.78 -17.11
C GLY A 41 -1.81 -1.31 -16.81
N HIS A 42 -1.71 -0.92 -15.53
CA HIS A 42 -1.34 0.42 -15.10
C HIS A 42 0.15 0.51 -14.77
N ARG A 43 0.83 1.50 -15.38
CA ARG A 43 2.25 1.76 -15.14
C ARG A 43 2.44 2.80 -14.04
N PHE A 44 3.07 2.38 -12.96
CA PHE A 44 3.48 3.21 -11.83
C PHE A 44 4.97 3.50 -11.86
N GLN A 45 5.40 4.65 -11.33
CA GLN A 45 6.79 5.06 -11.26
C GLN A 45 7.11 5.72 -9.93
N ILE A 46 8.35 5.60 -9.47
CA ILE A 46 8.80 6.35 -8.29
C ILE A 46 8.91 7.84 -8.64
N ASP A 47 8.62 8.70 -7.68
CA ASP A 47 8.66 10.16 -7.81
C ASP A 47 10.02 10.73 -8.25
N ALA A 48 11.11 10.04 -7.94
CA ALA A 48 12.46 10.43 -8.37
C ALA A 48 12.62 10.38 -9.91
N VAL A 49 11.79 9.60 -10.60
CA VAL A 49 11.76 9.56 -12.08
C VAL A 49 10.96 10.77 -12.57
N LYS A 50 11.60 11.95 -12.56
CA LYS A 50 11.02 13.19 -13.10
C LYS A 50 10.78 13.04 -14.60
N ARG A 51 9.56 12.70 -15.01
CA ARG A 51 9.09 12.63 -16.40
C ARG A 51 7.87 13.56 -16.58
N LYS A 52 7.49 13.81 -17.84
CA LYS A 52 6.29 14.58 -18.20
C LYS A 52 4.97 13.96 -17.73
N THR A 53 4.97 12.70 -17.27
CA THR A 53 3.75 11.96 -16.87
C THR A 53 3.74 11.72 -15.36
N GLN A 54 2.69 12.17 -14.68
CA GLN A 54 2.47 11.96 -13.24
C GLN A 54 1.93 10.54 -12.97
N ASN A 55 2.83 9.56 -12.95
CA ASN A 55 2.48 8.14 -12.69
C ASN A 55 2.97 7.66 -11.31
N SER A 56 3.29 8.59 -10.42
CA SER A 56 3.74 8.30 -9.05
C SER A 56 2.64 8.47 -8.00
N GLY A 57 1.51 9.07 -8.36
CA GLY A 57 0.36 9.29 -7.47
C GLY A 57 -0.56 8.07 -7.38
N VAL A 58 -1.09 7.83 -6.18
CA VAL A 58 -2.11 6.81 -5.88
C VAL A 58 -3.12 7.40 -4.89
N THR A 59 -4.41 7.12 -5.07
CA THR A 59 -5.45 7.55 -4.14
C THR A 59 -6.04 6.33 -3.44
N TYR A 60 -6.30 6.44 -2.13
CA TYR A 60 -6.90 5.40 -1.31
C TYR A 60 -8.02 5.98 -0.44
N GLU A 61 -9.20 5.37 -0.48
CA GLU A 61 -10.31 5.72 0.40
C GLU A 61 -10.40 4.68 1.52
N ALA A 62 -10.27 5.14 2.76
CA ALA A 62 -10.29 4.28 3.94
C ALA A 62 -11.50 4.60 4.81
N PHE A 63 -12.23 3.57 5.22
CA PHE A 63 -13.18 3.71 6.32
C PHE A 63 -12.40 3.95 7.62
N SER A 64 -12.67 5.07 8.26
CA SER A 64 -11.97 5.49 9.47
C SER A 64 -12.98 5.92 10.53
N ILE A 65 -12.63 5.67 11.80
CA ILE A 65 -13.39 6.16 12.94
C ILE A 65 -12.62 7.36 13.49
N CYS A 66 -13.18 8.54 13.30
CA CYS A 66 -12.54 9.81 13.63
C CYS A 66 -13.36 10.59 14.68
N ARG A 67 -12.70 11.53 15.35
CA ARG A 67 -13.36 12.55 16.16
C ARG A 67 -13.38 13.84 15.37
N SER A 68 -14.48 14.56 15.42
CA SER A 68 -14.62 15.83 14.71
C SER A 68 -13.59 16.86 15.20
N THR A 69 -13.25 16.83 16.48
CA THR A 69 -12.25 17.70 17.11
C THR A 69 -11.51 16.98 18.24
N ALA A 70 -10.37 17.53 18.67
CA ALA A 70 -9.61 16.99 19.80
C ALA A 70 -10.39 16.99 21.14
N ARG A 71 -11.42 17.84 21.27
CA ARG A 71 -12.29 17.92 22.47
C ARG A 71 -13.55 17.08 22.35
N ASP A 72 -13.89 16.61 21.15
CA ASP A 72 -15.05 15.76 20.94
C ASP A 72 -14.76 14.34 21.45
N THR A 73 -15.67 13.78 22.24
CA THR A 73 -15.60 12.40 22.71
C THR A 73 -16.36 11.46 21.78
N ARG A 74 -17.21 11.98 20.90
CA ARG A 74 -18.00 11.20 19.95
C ARG A 74 -17.11 10.69 18.82
N LEU A 75 -17.17 9.38 18.60
CA LEU A 75 -16.52 8.72 17.48
C LEU A 75 -17.51 8.65 16.33
N GLU A 76 -17.15 9.22 15.19
CA GLU A 76 -17.92 9.13 13.96
C GLU A 76 -17.17 8.30 12.93
N ALA A 77 -17.92 7.46 12.22
CA ALA A 77 -17.42 6.72 11.09
C ALA A 77 -17.49 7.59 9.84
N ASP A 78 -16.37 7.74 9.15
CA ASP A 78 -16.27 8.51 7.91
C ASP A 78 -15.35 7.82 6.89
N ILE A 79 -15.54 8.14 5.62
CA ILE A 79 -14.64 7.71 4.55
C ILE A 79 -13.60 8.81 4.34
N VAL A 80 -12.35 8.50 4.69
CA VAL A 80 -11.24 9.44 4.57
C VAL A 80 -10.42 9.09 3.32
N GLY A 81 -10.30 10.06 2.41
CA GLY A 81 -9.42 9.96 1.26
C GLY A 81 -7.97 10.25 1.62
N TYR A 82 -7.05 9.50 1.03
CA TYR A 82 -5.61 9.69 1.14
C TYR A 82 -5.00 9.75 -0.25
N TYR A 83 -4.07 10.68 -0.43
CA TYR A 83 -3.23 10.75 -1.62
C TYR A 83 -1.81 10.32 -1.26
N GLY A 84 -1.28 9.37 -2.00
CA GLY A 84 0.04 8.77 -1.80
C GLY A 84 0.94 9.04 -2.99
N VAL A 85 2.21 9.35 -2.72
CA VAL A 85 3.26 9.45 -3.75
C VAL A 85 4.25 8.30 -3.56
N ILE A 86 4.45 7.48 -4.60
CA ILE A 86 5.36 6.33 -4.60
C ILE A 86 6.80 6.82 -4.48
N LYS A 87 7.49 6.36 -3.44
CA LYS A 87 8.91 6.64 -3.20
C LYS A 87 9.79 5.44 -3.55
N GLU A 88 9.31 4.23 -3.29
CA GLU A 88 10.06 3.00 -3.55
C GLU A 88 9.11 1.90 -4.04
N ILE A 89 9.60 1.09 -4.97
CA ILE A 89 8.94 -0.13 -5.43
C ILE A 89 9.92 -1.27 -5.22
N LEU A 90 9.49 -2.28 -4.46
CA LEU A 90 10.28 -3.47 -4.14
C LEU A 90 9.57 -4.71 -4.65
N LEU A 91 10.30 -5.63 -5.26
CA LEU A 91 9.79 -6.95 -5.63
C LEU A 91 10.32 -7.98 -4.63
N LEU A 92 9.44 -8.45 -3.74
CA LEU A 92 9.78 -9.44 -2.73
C LEU A 92 9.74 -10.85 -3.32
N ASP A 93 10.84 -11.61 -3.20
CA ASP A 93 10.94 -13.00 -3.63
C ASP A 93 10.46 -13.94 -2.52
N TYR A 94 9.31 -14.60 -2.72
CA TYR A 94 8.72 -15.62 -1.84
C TYR A 94 9.04 -17.05 -2.31
N HIS A 95 10.20 -17.26 -2.94
CA HIS A 95 10.69 -18.53 -3.50
C HIS A 95 9.91 -19.01 -4.73
N MET A 96 8.60 -19.17 -4.61
CA MET A 96 7.73 -19.70 -5.67
C MET A 96 6.99 -18.61 -6.45
N PHE A 97 6.92 -17.39 -5.91
CA PHE A 97 6.31 -16.24 -6.55
C PHE A 97 6.93 -14.97 -6.01
N SER A 98 6.65 -13.84 -6.67
CA SER A 98 7.07 -12.53 -6.19
C SER A 98 5.88 -11.65 -5.89
N VAL A 99 6.03 -10.75 -4.91
CA VAL A 99 5.00 -9.78 -4.53
C VAL A 99 5.59 -8.38 -4.65
N PRO A 100 5.03 -7.50 -5.50
CA PRO A 100 5.43 -6.11 -5.52
C PRO A 100 4.88 -5.39 -4.28
N VAL A 101 5.75 -4.65 -3.60
CA VAL A 101 5.43 -3.82 -2.43
C VAL A 101 5.84 -2.39 -2.73
N PHE A 102 4.95 -1.46 -2.40
CA PHE A 102 5.10 -0.05 -2.71
C PHE A 102 5.18 0.75 -1.42
N LYS A 103 6.16 1.64 -1.34
CA LYS A 103 6.28 2.60 -0.24
C LYS A 103 5.79 3.96 -0.71
N PHE A 104 4.92 4.57 0.09
CA PHE A 104 4.28 5.84 -0.21
C PHE A 104 4.58 6.89 0.85
N THR A 105 4.62 8.15 0.44
CA THR A 105 4.38 9.30 1.33
C THR A 105 2.91 9.69 1.19
N TRP A 106 2.18 9.70 2.31
CA TRP A 106 0.74 9.96 2.32
C TRP A 106 0.41 11.38 2.79
N ALA A 107 -0.63 11.95 2.20
CA ALA A 107 -1.34 13.14 2.67
C ALA A 107 -2.83 12.82 2.82
N ASN A 108 -3.46 13.34 3.87
CA ASN A 108 -4.90 13.28 4.04
C ASN A 108 -5.56 14.24 3.03
N ALA A 109 -6.56 13.77 2.29
CA ALA A 109 -7.29 14.56 1.31
C ALA A 109 -8.41 15.42 1.94
N GLY A 110 -8.57 15.41 3.26
CA GLY A 110 -9.61 16.14 3.99
C GLY A 110 -9.57 17.66 3.79
N ASN A 111 -10.78 18.25 3.84
CA ASN A 111 -11.25 19.65 3.76
C ASN A 111 -10.21 20.82 3.75
N GLY A 112 -9.20 20.78 2.90
CA GLY A 112 -8.20 21.84 2.81
C GLY A 112 -7.39 21.90 1.52
N VAL A 113 -7.55 20.93 0.61
CA VAL A 113 -7.02 21.07 -0.75
C VAL A 113 -7.99 21.95 -1.51
N LYS A 114 -7.62 23.22 -1.69
CA LYS A 114 -8.25 24.05 -2.73
C LYS A 114 -8.02 23.32 -4.05
N GLU A 115 -9.12 22.98 -4.71
CA GLU A 115 -9.15 22.51 -6.08
C GLU A 115 -8.55 23.64 -6.94
N GLU A 116 -7.23 23.63 -7.10
CA GLU A 116 -6.55 24.47 -8.08
C GLU A 116 -6.55 23.68 -9.38
N ASP A 117 -7.08 24.32 -10.42
CA ASP A 117 -7.46 23.77 -11.71
C ASP A 117 -6.53 22.67 -12.26
N GLY A 118 -7.14 21.53 -12.58
CA GLY A 118 -6.63 20.60 -13.59
C GLY A 118 -5.80 19.44 -13.04
N PHE A 119 -6.40 18.25 -13.10
CA PHE A 119 -5.92 17.01 -13.73
C PHE A 119 -6.54 15.81 -12.98
N PRO A 120 -7.44 15.03 -13.62
CA PRO A 120 -8.09 13.91 -12.96
C PRO A 120 -7.08 12.75 -12.82
N LEU A 121 -6.40 12.67 -11.68
CA LEU A 121 -5.61 11.50 -11.31
C LEU A 121 -6.53 10.43 -10.74
N LYS A 122 -7.35 9.84 -11.61
CA LYS A 122 -8.08 8.61 -11.31
C LYS A 122 -7.25 7.43 -11.76
N THR A 123 -6.53 6.82 -10.83
CA THR A 123 -6.19 5.40 -10.93
C THR A 123 -6.38 4.80 -9.55
N SER A 124 -7.63 4.39 -9.29
CA SER A 124 -7.95 3.44 -8.22
C SER A 124 -7.39 2.08 -8.63
N ILE A 125 -6.62 1.45 -7.74
CA ILE A 125 -6.20 0.04 -7.83
C ILE A 125 -7.31 -0.87 -7.32
#